data_AF-A0A4S4KWY2-F1
#
_entry.id   AF-A0A4S4KWY2-F1
#
_cell.length_a   1.000
_cell.length_b   1.000
_cell.length_c   1.000
_cell.angle_alpha   90.00
_cell.angle_beta   90.00
_cell.angle_gamma   90.00
#
_symmetry.space_group_name_H-M   'P 1'
#
loop_
_entity.id
_entity.type
_entity.pdbx_description
1 polymer ?
#
loop_
_entity_poly.entity_id
_entity_poly.type
_entity_poly.pdbx_seq_one_letter_code
_entity_poly.pdbx_strand_id
1 'polypeptide(L)'
;ANPVLNVAGTPKPGGTVTLSYDDSGTDQRYLALLMGLDVTYVPIENKKAIIPTDAQGVDYAIVTSDKSVSDESTIAGPALLMFPFASSEPNPK
;
A
#
# COMPACT_ATOMS: atom_id res chain seq x y z
N ALA A 1 -11.06 10.14 12.29
CA ALA A 1 -11.13 9.04 11.29
C ALA A 1 -10.32 9.48 10.09
N ASN A 2 -9.40 8.63 9.62
CA ASN A 2 -8.53 8.99 8.51
C ASN A 2 -9.33 8.97 7.19
N PRO A 3 -9.01 9.86 6.23
CA PRO A 3 -9.60 9.85 4.89
C PRO A 3 -9.49 8.49 4.18
N VAL A 4 -10.42 8.21 3.27
CA VAL A 4 -10.43 6.96 2.49
C VAL A 4 -9.32 6.99 1.43
N LEU A 5 -8.59 5.89 1.30
CA LEU A 5 -7.71 5.62 0.17
C LEU A 5 -8.46 4.80 -0.88
N ASN A 6 -8.47 5.27 -2.13
CA ASN A 6 -8.95 4.49 -3.26
C ASN A 6 -7.77 4.02 -4.11
N VAL A 7 -7.77 2.74 -4.49
CA VAL A 7 -6.74 2.15 -5.34
C VAL A 7 -7.39 1.71 -6.65
N ALA A 8 -6.89 2.25 -7.75
CA ALA A 8 -7.36 1.96 -9.09
C ALA A 8 -6.39 1.05 -9.85
N GLY A 9 -6.97 0.23 -10.74
CA GLY A 9 -6.28 -0.85 -11.44
C GLY A 9 -6.47 -2.20 -10.73
N THR A 10 -6.01 -3.26 -11.38
CA THR A 10 -5.95 -4.61 -10.76
C THR A 10 -4.59 -4.76 -10.10
N PRO A 11 -4.51 -4.78 -8.76
CA PRO A 11 -3.26 -5.02 -8.06
C PRO A 11 -2.67 -6.36 -8.49
N LYS A 12 -1.37 -6.36 -8.79
CA LYS A 12 -0.60 -7.58 -9.06
C LYS A 12 0.80 -7.40 -8.48
N PRO A 13 1.47 -8.49 -8.03
CA PRO A 13 2.83 -8.39 -7.54
C PRO A 13 3.76 -7.80 -8.62
N GLY A 14 4.63 -6.87 -8.22
CA GLY A 14 5.49 -6.10 -9.13
C GLY A 14 4.77 -5.09 -10.02
N GLY A 15 3.44 -4.99 -9.93
CA GLY A 15 2.63 -4.07 -10.73
C GLY A 15 2.57 -2.67 -10.15
N THR A 16 2.28 -1.68 -11.01
CA THR A 16 1.98 -0.32 -10.56
C THR A 16 0.49 -0.17 -10.30
N VAL A 17 0.14 0.43 -9.17
CA VAL A 17 -1.23 0.86 -8.84
C VAL A 17 -1.33 2.38 -8.87
N THR A 18 -2.53 2.89 -9.17
CA THR A 18 -2.82 4.33 -9.08
C THR A 18 -3.63 4.59 -7.82
N LEU A 19 -3.22 5.60 -7.05
CA LEU A 19 -3.78 5.95 -5.75
C LEU A 19 -4.61 7.22 -5.89
N SER A 20 -5.75 7.27 -5.21
CA SER A 20 -6.56 8.47 -5.09
C SER A 20 -6.86 8.74 -3.62
N TYR A 21 -6.39 9.89 -3.14
CA TYR A 21 -6.50 10.37 -1.77
C TYR A 21 -6.23 11.88 -1.74
N ASP A 22 -6.92 12.57 -0.83
CA ASP A 22 -6.73 13.99 -0.58
C ASP A 22 -5.44 14.21 0.23
N ASP A 23 -4.52 14.98 -0.33
CA ASP A 23 -3.27 15.38 0.32
C ASP A 23 -2.83 16.70 -0.29
N SER A 24 -2.60 17.70 0.56
CA SER A 24 -2.17 19.04 0.18
C SER A 24 -0.66 19.25 0.34
N GLY A 25 0.07 18.27 0.90
CA GLY A 25 1.51 18.37 1.09
C GLY A 25 2.31 18.00 -0.15
N THR A 26 3.52 18.54 -0.21
CA THR A 26 4.48 18.32 -1.31
C THR A 26 5.62 17.37 -0.93
N ASP A 27 5.69 16.96 0.33
CA ASP A 27 6.74 16.06 0.79
C ASP A 27 6.54 14.63 0.25
N GLN A 28 7.62 13.85 0.22
CA GLN A 28 7.58 12.45 -0.20
C GLN A 28 6.56 11.68 0.65
N ARG A 29 5.66 10.96 -0.01
CA ARG A 29 4.70 10.05 0.63
C ARG A 29 5.09 8.60 0.42
N TYR A 30 4.65 7.74 1.33
CA TYR A 30 4.86 6.31 1.24
C TYR A 30 3.53 5.58 1.26
N LEU A 31 3.44 4.50 0.48
CA LEU A 31 2.40 3.51 0.63
C LEU A 31 2.95 2.43 1.57
N ALA A 32 2.43 2.40 2.79
CA ALA A 32 2.68 1.32 3.72
C ALA A 32 1.76 0.15 3.35
N LEU A 33 2.37 -0.99 3.03
CA LEU A 33 1.71 -2.25 2.74
C LEU A 33 1.93 -3.17 3.94
N LEU A 34 0.86 -3.42 4.69
CA LEU A 34 0.85 -4.39 5.78
C LEU A 34 0.58 -5.75 5.15
N MET A 35 1.64 -6.54 5.00
CA MET A 35 1.65 -7.84 4.33
C MET A 35 1.90 -8.91 5.40
N GLY A 36 0.82 -9.53 5.90
CA GLY A 36 0.90 -10.43 7.03
C GLY A 36 1.35 -9.74 8.33
N LEU A 37 2.57 -10.03 8.80
CA LEU A 37 3.16 -9.42 10.00
C LEU A 37 4.19 -8.32 9.69
N ASP A 38 4.55 -8.18 8.41
CA ASP A 38 5.57 -7.24 7.96
C ASP A 38 4.94 -5.99 7.35
N VAL A 39 5.69 -4.89 7.38
CA VAL A 39 5.28 -3.62 6.76
C VAL A 39 6.34 -3.19 5.76
N THR A 40 5.91 -3.09 4.50
CA THR A 40 6.77 -2.60 3.42
C THR A 40 6.35 -1.20 3.01
N TYR A 41 7.30 -0.27 3.04
CA TYR A 41 7.09 1.11 2.64
C TYR A 41 7.61 1.34 1.22
N VAL A 42 6.70 1.54 0.27
CA VAL A 42 7.07 1.88 -1.10
C VAL A 42 6.85 3.38 -1.34
N PRO A 43 7.79 4.09 -2.00
CA PRO A 43 7.62 5.50 -2.30
C PRO A 43 6.46 5.70 -3.28
N ILE A 44 5.69 6.76 -3.07
CA ILE A 44 4.64 7.19 -3.99
C ILE A 44 5.21 8.27 -4.91
N GLU A 45 5.09 8.05 -6.22
CA GLU A 45 5.50 9.01 -7.24
C GLU A 45 4.30 9.31 -8.15
N ASN A 46 3.91 10.59 -8.27
CA ASN A 46 2.76 11.02 -9.08
C ASN A 46 1.48 10.20 -8.80
N LYS A 47 1.16 10.00 -7.52
CA LYS A 47 0.03 9.19 -7.03
C LYS A 47 0.07 7.73 -7.52
N LYS A 48 1.26 7.19 -7.80
CA LYS A 48 1.48 5.79 -8.16
C LYS A 48 2.48 5.13 -7.23
N ALA A 49 2.31 3.83 -7.04
CA ALA A 49 3.21 3.00 -6.24
C ALA A 49 3.40 1.65 -6.92
N ILE A 50 4.59 1.07 -6.76
CA ILE A 50 4.90 -0.29 -7.24
C ILE A 50 4.64 -1.26 -6.10
N ILE A 51 3.80 -2.26 -6.35
CA ILE A 51 3.53 -3.35 -5.42
C ILE A 51 4.77 -4.27 -5.36
N PRO A 52 5.22 -4.70 -4.17
CA PRO A 52 6.26 -5.69 -4.01
C PRO A 52 6.01 -6.96 -4.85
N THR A 53 7.06 -7.60 -5.34
CA THR A 53 6.95 -8.78 -6.21
C THR A 53 6.50 -10.05 -5.48
N ASP A 54 6.57 -10.02 -4.16
CA ASP A 54 6.24 -11.09 -3.23
C ASP A 54 4.90 -10.87 -2.51
N ALA A 55 4.12 -9.86 -2.89
CA ALA A 55 2.78 -9.63 -2.34
C ALA A 55 1.87 -10.84 -2.58
N GLN A 56 1.20 -11.34 -1.53
CA GLN A 56 0.32 -12.51 -1.59
C GLN A 56 -0.82 -12.37 -0.58
N GLY A 57 -2.02 -12.83 -0.96
CA GLY A 57 -3.18 -12.87 -0.08
C GLY A 57 -3.87 -11.52 0.04
N VAL A 58 -4.12 -11.07 1.27
CA VAL A 58 -4.83 -9.82 1.55
C VAL A 58 -3.89 -8.88 2.28
N ASP A 59 -3.57 -7.77 1.63
CA ASP A 59 -2.72 -6.74 2.19
C ASP A 59 -3.52 -5.46 2.46
N TYR A 60 -3.15 -4.74 3.51
CA TYR A 60 -3.71 -3.44 3.81
C TYR A 60 -2.76 -2.35 3.33
N ALA A 61 -3.29 -1.42 2.53
CA ALA A 61 -2.54 -0.30 1.99
C ALA A 61 -2.94 1.00 2.71
N ILE A 62 -1.94 1.74 3.18
CA ILE A 62 -2.12 3.00 3.92
C ILE A 62 -1.14 4.03 3.34
N VAL A 63 -1.62 5.23 3.03
CA VAL A 63 -0.75 6.34 2.65
C VAL A 63 -0.24 7.03 3.90
N THR A 64 1.06 7.25 3.97
CA THR A 64 1.78 7.78 5.12
C THR A 64 2.70 8.93 4.71
N SER A 65 2.92 9.87 5.63
CA SER A 65 3.84 11.02 5.46
C SER A 65 5.30 10.64 5.64
N ASP A 66 5.60 9.51 6.30
CA ASP A 66 6.93 8.97 6.52
C ASP A 66 6.91 7.42 6.51
N LYS A 67 8.01 6.77 6.92
CA LYS A 67 8.11 5.32 7.03
C LYS A 67 7.61 4.78 8.38
N SER A 68 6.44 5.23 8.81
CA SER A 68 5.77 4.78 10.03
C SER A 68 4.26 4.70 9.81
N VAL A 69 3.56 3.84 10.56
CA VAL A 69 2.08 3.79 10.55
C VAL A 69 1.60 4.16 11.95
N SER A 70 1.25 5.43 12.13
CA SER A 70 0.64 5.97 13.35
C SER A 70 -0.52 6.90 12.98
N ASP A 71 -1.27 7.37 13.98
CA ASP A 71 -2.32 8.37 13.77
C ASP A 71 -1.74 9.69 13.22
N GLU A 72 -0.48 10.01 13.55
CA GLU A 72 0.18 11.25 13.14
C GLU A 72 0.76 11.16 11.72
N SER A 73 1.18 9.96 11.29
CA SER A 73 1.77 9.75 9.97
C SER A 73 0.75 9.33 8.90
N THR A 74 -0.43 8.82 9.30
CA THR A 74 -1.43 8.32 8.36
C THR A 74 -2.20 9.45 7.67
N ILE A 75 -2.14 9.47 6.34
CA ILE A 75 -2.85 10.45 5.50
C ILE A 75 -4.18 9.88 5.00
N ALA A 76 -4.17 8.62 4.55
CA ALA A 76 -5.38 7.96 4.03
C ALA A 76 -5.29 6.44 4.15
N GLY A 77 -6.43 5.78 4.38
CA GLY A 77 -6.53 4.32 4.42
C GLY A 77 -7.45 3.79 5.52
N PRO A 78 -7.50 2.45 5.69
CA PRO A 78 -6.85 1.46 4.84
C PRO A 78 -7.64 1.20 3.54
N ALA A 79 -6.92 0.78 2.50
CA ALA A 79 -7.49 0.11 1.33
C ALA A 79 -7.10 -1.37 1.32
N LEU A 80 -7.97 -2.24 0.84
CA LEU A 80 -7.71 -3.67 0.72
C LEU A 80 -7.13 -3.99 -0.67
N LEU A 81 -6.00 -4.69 -0.70
CA LEU A 81 -5.43 -5.26 -1.91
C LEU A 81 -5.50 -6.79 -1.82
N MET A 82 -5.94 -7.42 -2.90
CA MET A 82 -6.08 -8.88 -2.97
C MET A 82 -5.18 -9.44 -4.07
N PHE A 83 -4.31 -10.37 -3.68
CA PHE A 83 -3.36 -11.05 -4.54
C PHE A 83 -3.63 -12.56 -4.46
N PRO A 84 -4.49 -13.12 -5.33
CA PRO A 84 -4.76 -14.55 -5.34
C PRO A 84 -3.48 -15.36 -5.55
N PHE A 85 -3.29 -16.41 -4.76
CA PHE A 85 -2.13 -17.30 -4.82
C PHE A 85 -2.58 -18.77 -4.67
N ALA A 86 -1.76 -19.71 -5.14
CA ALA A 86 -2.04 -21.12 -4.96
C ALA A 86 -1.67 -21.57 -3.54
N SER A 87 -2.42 -22.50 -2.94
CA SER A 87 -2.15 -22.98 -1.58
C SER A 87 -0.80 -23.70 -1.41
N SER A 88 -0.14 -24.06 -2.52
CA SER A 88 1.20 -24.64 -2.55
C SER A 88 2.33 -23.60 -2.57
N GLU A 89 2.02 -22.31 -2.74
CA GLU A 89 3.03 -21.26 -2.72
C GLU A 89 3.61 -21.10 -1.31
N PRO A 90 4.94 -20.92 -1.19
CA PRO A 90 5.55 -20.62 0.09
C PRO A 90 5.14 -19.23 0.56
N ASN A 91 5.05 -19.06 1.88
CA ASN A 91 4.79 -17.76 2.48
C ASN A 91 5.87 -16.75 2.02
N PRO A 92 5.49 -15.51 1.66
CA PRO A 92 6.44 -14.43 1.46
C PRO A 92 7.39 -14.30 2.65
N LYS A 93 8.64 -13.91 2.37
CA LYS A 93 9.70 -13.78 3.37
C LYS A 93 9.77 -12.39 3.98
#